data_AF-A0A9W8ZZH7-F1
#
_entry.id   AF-A0A9W8ZZH7-F1
#
_cell.length_a   1.000
_cell.length_b   1.000
_cell.length_c   1.000
_cell.angle_alpha   90.00
_cell.angle_beta   90.00
_cell.angle_gamma   90.00
#
_symmetry.space_group_name_H-M   'P 1'
#
loop_
_entity.id
_entity.type
_entity.pdbx_description
1 polymer ?
#
loop_
_entity_poly.entity_id
_entity_poly.type
_entity_poly.pdbx_seq_one_letter_code
_entity_poly.pdbx_strand_id
1 'polypeptide(L)'
;MTLSSQATLSLLLTTCCMVIARFWGLFYIQLSPLSITISPFRLSSSSRHLAVGKTCIFFHIPHRERPQWASVSIHNINYRSVESQHFTIAEASLFFFFPFSLLVETKPRPAPISLSLHDFCLRIPSSHNTPSWLVALRRNILYTILNEETQRLDEFRLKIVFSTLTLQQQQSNQNEGQSSEDVKDESRITHHSSQWHIHNRATFRLYRFGRLAAQLRRTWKDDTGTFALVAEDCHWTRHSRFEENDIQSKQLFIHLTDFTRAMISYIMRIPAVLSTLYKCPSSIYSVSYLVDIHISRTDITFDCFNLSDAEPLRHGAELFRRNLDEDISIWSGFVSDRWVSNLISAAMRL
;
A
#
# COMPACT_ATOMS: atom_id res chain seq x y z
N MET A 1 17.75 26.16 -6.13
CA MET A 1 16.34 26.20 -6.59
C MET A 1 16.17 26.25 -8.11
N THR A 2 17.23 26.18 -8.94
CA THR A 2 17.15 26.33 -10.41
C THR A 2 17.20 25.03 -11.21
N LEU A 3 17.58 23.89 -10.60
CA LEU A 3 17.68 22.61 -11.31
C LEU A 3 16.32 21.99 -11.69
N SER A 4 15.26 22.22 -10.91
CA SER A 4 13.96 21.59 -11.19
C SER A 4 13.25 22.19 -12.40
N SER A 5 13.38 23.50 -12.63
CA SER A 5 12.70 24.18 -13.75
C SER A 5 13.30 23.79 -15.11
N GLN A 6 14.63 23.65 -15.18
CA GLN A 6 15.30 23.21 -16.41
C GLN A 6 14.96 21.76 -16.78
N ALA A 7 14.87 20.87 -15.79
CA ALA A 7 14.47 19.48 -16.02
C ALA A 7 13.01 19.38 -16.50
N THR A 8 12.11 20.20 -15.95
CA THR A 8 10.70 20.22 -16.41
C THR A 8 10.56 20.75 -17.83
N LEU A 9 11.35 21.76 -18.21
CA LEU A 9 11.28 22.38 -19.52
C LEU A 9 11.88 21.48 -20.62
N SER A 10 12.96 20.76 -20.31
CA SER A 10 13.53 19.78 -21.23
C SER A 10 12.58 18.60 -21.48
N LEU A 11 11.89 18.12 -20.43
CA LEU A 11 10.88 17.06 -20.54
C LEU A 11 9.67 17.50 -21.38
N LEU A 12 9.21 18.74 -21.19
CA LEU A 12 8.09 19.30 -21.94
C LEU A 12 8.43 19.50 -23.42
N LEU A 13 9.64 19.99 -23.71
CA LEU A 13 10.12 20.17 -25.08
C LEU A 13 10.28 18.82 -25.80
N THR A 14 10.90 17.83 -25.14
CA THR A 14 11.07 16.48 -25.74
C THR A 14 9.73 15.79 -25.99
N THR A 15 8.78 15.88 -25.05
CA THR A 15 7.44 15.33 -25.27
C THR A 15 6.71 16.03 -26.41
N CYS A 16 6.81 17.35 -26.53
CA CYS A 16 6.21 18.11 -27.62
C CYS A 16 6.84 17.75 -28.99
N CYS A 17 8.17 17.63 -29.05
CA CYS A 17 8.89 17.21 -30.26
C CYS A 17 8.50 15.78 -30.69
N MET A 18 8.35 14.84 -29.76
CA MET A 18 7.90 13.49 -30.10
C MET A 18 6.46 13.46 -30.64
N VAL A 19 5.56 14.29 -30.10
CA VAL A 19 4.19 14.41 -30.60
C VAL A 19 4.16 15.00 -32.00
N ILE A 20 4.90 16.08 -32.24
CA ILE A 20 4.99 16.72 -33.57
C ILE A 20 5.58 15.76 -34.60
N ALA A 21 6.69 15.10 -34.28
CA ALA A 21 7.34 14.20 -35.22
C ALA A 21 6.48 12.96 -35.54
N ARG A 22 5.64 12.49 -34.59
CA ARG A 22 4.65 11.43 -34.83
C ARG A 22 3.52 11.90 -35.73
N PHE A 23 3.09 13.15 -35.57
CA PHE A 23 2.02 13.74 -36.38
C PHE A 23 2.43 13.97 -37.84
N TRP A 24 3.72 14.19 -38.09
CA TRP A 24 4.26 14.48 -39.42
C TRP A 24 4.69 13.23 -40.21
N GLY A 25 4.43 12.02 -39.70
CA GLY A 25 4.78 10.77 -40.40
C GLY A 25 6.30 10.57 -40.60
N LEU A 26 7.14 11.34 -39.90
CA LEU A 26 8.60 11.36 -40.07
C LEU A 26 9.33 10.18 -39.39
N PHE A 27 8.62 9.17 -38.90
CA PHE A 27 9.23 8.08 -38.14
C PHE A 27 9.29 6.76 -38.91
N TYR A 28 10.36 6.62 -39.69
CA TYR A 28 11.12 5.37 -39.74
C TYR A 28 12.48 5.55 -39.03
N ILE A 29 12.53 6.39 -37.98
CA ILE A 29 13.71 6.47 -37.13
C ILE A 29 13.64 5.29 -36.18
N GLN A 30 14.43 4.25 -36.45
CA GLN A 30 14.74 3.19 -35.49
C GLN A 30 15.52 3.81 -34.33
N LEU A 31 14.83 4.47 -33.41
CA LEU A 31 15.41 4.84 -32.13
C LEU A 31 15.61 3.56 -31.35
N SER A 32 16.86 3.10 -31.25
CA SER A 32 17.23 2.07 -30.29
C SER A 32 16.74 2.49 -28.90
N PRO A 33 16.17 1.58 -28.10
CA PRO A 33 15.65 1.92 -26.78
C PRO A 33 16.75 2.60 -25.95
N LEU A 34 16.50 3.85 -25.52
CA LEU A 34 17.42 4.58 -24.68
C LEU A 34 17.36 3.96 -23.28
N SER A 35 18.47 3.37 -22.85
CA SER A 35 18.63 2.83 -21.50
C SER A 35 19.67 3.62 -20.72
N ILE A 36 19.29 4.15 -19.57
CA ILE A 36 20.21 4.82 -18.64
C ILE A 36 20.37 3.91 -17.43
N THR A 37 21.62 3.50 -17.15
CA THR A 37 21.95 2.75 -15.94
C THR A 37 22.72 3.65 -14.99
N ILE A 38 22.22 3.77 -13.76
CA ILE A 38 22.89 4.51 -12.68
C ILE A 38 23.51 3.47 -11.74
N SER A 39 24.81 3.64 -11.49
CA SER A 39 25.58 2.78 -10.60
C SER A 39 25.05 2.81 -9.16
N PRO A 40 25.30 1.76 -8.37
CA PRO A 40 24.92 1.73 -6.96
C PRO A 40 25.44 2.94 -6.20
N PHE A 41 24.60 3.49 -5.32
CA PHE A 41 24.98 4.62 -4.49
C PHE A 41 24.50 4.40 -3.05
N ARG A 42 25.20 5.05 -2.12
CA ARG A 42 24.89 5.01 -0.69
C ARG A 42 24.82 6.43 -0.16
N LEU A 43 23.72 6.75 0.48
CA LEU A 43 23.53 8.00 1.19
C LEU A 43 23.49 7.68 2.68
N SER A 44 24.41 8.27 3.43
CA SER A 44 24.53 8.09 4.87
C SER A 44 24.42 9.44 5.56
N SER A 45 23.51 9.54 6.50
CA SER A 45 23.32 10.63 7.46
C SER A 45 23.43 10.04 8.87
N SER A 46 23.64 10.86 9.90
CA SER A 46 23.85 10.41 11.29
C SER A 46 22.76 9.46 11.81
N SER A 47 21.53 9.59 11.34
CA SER A 47 20.38 8.79 11.78
C SER A 47 19.73 7.94 10.69
N ARG A 48 20.21 8.04 9.43
CA ARG A 48 19.56 7.46 8.25
C ARG A 48 20.60 6.93 7.26
N HIS A 49 20.45 5.68 6.88
CA HIS A 49 21.24 5.03 5.84
C HIS A 49 20.30 4.58 4.72
N LEU A 50 20.57 5.03 3.50
CA LEU A 50 19.91 4.58 2.30
C LEU A 50 20.96 4.02 1.35
N ALA A 51 20.91 2.72 1.09
CA ALA A 51 21.67 2.09 0.04
C ALA A 51 20.72 1.75 -1.11
N VAL A 52 21.09 2.13 -2.32
CA VAL A 52 20.40 1.79 -3.54
C VAL A 52 21.37 1.04 -4.43
N GLY A 53 20.96 -0.15 -4.88
CA GLY A 53 21.71 -0.93 -5.86
C GLY A 53 21.61 -0.33 -7.26
N LYS A 54 21.36 -1.19 -8.25
CA LYS A 54 21.30 -0.77 -9.66
C LYS A 54 19.97 -0.08 -9.95
N THR A 55 20.02 1.12 -10.52
CA THR A 55 18.84 1.79 -11.07
C THR A 55 18.93 1.79 -12.60
N CYS A 56 17.90 1.27 -13.27
CA CYS A 56 17.79 1.27 -14.72
C CYS A 56 16.56 2.08 -15.14
N ILE A 57 16.72 2.94 -16.13
CA ILE A 57 15.64 3.71 -16.74
C ILE A 57 15.62 3.30 -18.21
N PHE A 58 14.48 2.82 -18.69
CA PHE A 58 14.26 2.46 -20.08
C PHE A 58 13.15 3.34 -20.65
N PHE A 59 13.42 3.96 -21.78
CA PHE A 59 12.42 4.67 -22.56
C PHE A 59 11.90 3.76 -23.67
N HIS A 60 10.58 3.70 -23.79
CA HIS A 60 9.86 2.86 -24.73
C HIS A 60 9.05 3.73 -25.68
N ILE A 61 8.91 3.26 -26.92
CA ILE A 61 7.92 3.83 -27.83
C ILE A 61 6.57 3.16 -27.48
N PRO A 62 5.55 3.92 -27.03
CA PRO A 62 4.30 3.33 -26.61
C PRO A 62 3.59 2.66 -27.79
N HIS A 63 3.22 1.39 -27.60
CA HIS A 63 2.46 0.56 -28.54
C HIS A 63 1.15 0.09 -27.91
N ARG A 64 0.20 -0.40 -28.73
CA ARG A 64 -1.11 -0.89 -28.24
C ARG A 64 -0.97 -1.99 -27.17
N GLU A 65 0.00 -2.87 -27.34
CA GLU A 65 0.29 -3.99 -26.42
C GLU A 65 1.15 -3.57 -25.22
N ARG A 66 1.94 -2.51 -25.37
CA ARG A 66 2.83 -1.97 -24.33
C ARG A 66 2.66 -0.46 -24.28
N PRO A 67 1.60 0.04 -23.62
CA PRO A 67 1.29 1.47 -23.58
C PRO A 67 2.25 2.30 -22.73
N GLN A 68 3.24 1.69 -22.09
CA GLN A 68 4.25 2.38 -21.30
C GLN A 68 5.23 3.14 -22.20
N TRP A 69 5.61 4.35 -21.79
CA TRP A 69 6.64 5.15 -22.46
C TRP A 69 7.95 5.20 -21.68
N ALA A 70 7.91 4.87 -20.39
CA ALA A 70 9.10 4.71 -19.57
C ALA A 70 8.90 3.63 -18.51
N SER A 71 9.98 2.94 -18.18
CA SER A 71 10.04 2.05 -17.02
C SER A 71 11.30 2.33 -16.22
N VAL A 72 11.17 2.39 -14.90
CA VAL A 72 12.28 2.60 -13.96
C VAL A 72 12.33 1.39 -13.03
N SER A 73 13.43 0.65 -13.04
CA SER A 73 13.65 -0.48 -12.14
C SER A 73 14.78 -0.15 -11.17
N ILE A 74 14.52 -0.23 -9.87
CA ILE A 74 15.48 0.04 -8.81
C ILE A 74 15.69 -1.26 -8.01
N HIS A 75 16.93 -1.74 -7.94
CA HIS A 75 17.26 -3.00 -7.28
C HIS A 75 17.93 -2.76 -5.94
N ASN A 76 17.73 -3.68 -4.99
CA ASN A 76 18.38 -3.75 -3.70
C ASN A 76 18.30 -2.42 -2.94
N ILE A 77 17.09 -1.91 -2.73
CA ILE A 77 16.84 -0.75 -1.89
C ILE A 77 16.92 -1.20 -0.44
N ASN A 78 17.79 -0.59 0.34
CA ASN A 78 17.88 -0.83 1.78
C ASN A 78 17.89 0.50 2.50
N TYR A 79 16.88 0.74 3.31
CA TYR A 79 16.74 1.94 4.12
C TYR A 79 16.71 1.56 5.59
N ARG A 80 17.65 2.09 6.36
CA ARG A 80 17.72 1.92 7.81
C ARG A 80 17.68 3.28 8.50
N SER A 81 16.76 3.44 9.42
CA SER A 81 16.75 4.52 10.39
C SER A 81 17.08 3.96 11.76
N VAL A 82 17.89 4.69 12.54
CA VAL A 82 18.34 4.24 13.87
C VAL A 82 17.16 4.02 14.82
N GLU A 83 16.14 4.89 14.75
CA GLU A 83 15.08 4.95 15.77
C GLU A 83 13.71 4.44 15.29
N SER A 84 13.47 4.42 13.98
CA SER A 84 12.09 4.27 13.46
C SER A 84 11.83 2.96 12.74
N GLN A 85 12.59 2.65 11.68
CA GLN A 85 12.26 1.55 10.78
C GLN A 85 13.47 1.09 9.98
N HIS A 86 13.44 -0.17 9.59
CA HIS A 86 14.31 -0.75 8.59
C HIS A 86 13.44 -1.36 7.50
N PHE A 87 13.63 -0.97 6.25
CA PHE A 87 12.95 -1.63 5.14
C PHE A 87 13.92 -1.98 4.02
N THR A 88 13.62 -3.10 3.36
CA THR A 88 14.34 -3.59 2.21
C THR A 88 13.38 -3.88 1.07
N ILE A 89 13.80 -3.60 -0.15
CA ILE A 89 13.05 -3.90 -1.37
C ILE A 89 14.04 -4.54 -2.35
N ALA A 90 13.77 -5.77 -2.78
CA ALA A 90 14.65 -6.46 -3.73
C ALA A 90 14.59 -5.78 -5.10
N GLU A 91 13.38 -5.49 -5.58
CA GLU A 91 13.16 -4.78 -6.84
C GLU A 91 11.92 -3.88 -6.73
N ALA A 92 12.06 -2.62 -7.15
CA ALA A 92 10.95 -1.70 -7.34
C ALA A 92 10.90 -1.27 -8.81
N SER A 93 9.83 -1.65 -9.50
CA SER A 93 9.62 -1.39 -10.91
C SER A 93 8.45 -0.42 -11.11
N LEU A 94 8.75 0.78 -11.60
CA LEU A 94 7.78 1.81 -11.93
C LEU A 94 7.54 1.84 -13.43
N PHE A 95 6.29 1.76 -13.84
CA PHE A 95 5.85 1.87 -15.22
C PHE A 95 5.06 3.16 -15.41
N PHE A 96 5.49 3.98 -16.34
CA PHE A 96 4.81 5.22 -16.71
C PHE A 96 4.00 4.97 -17.97
N PHE A 97 2.68 5.03 -17.85
CA PHE A 97 1.78 4.82 -18.98
C PHE A 97 1.60 6.11 -19.77
N PHE A 98 1.58 5.96 -21.09
CA PHE A 98 1.38 7.08 -21.98
C PHE A 98 -0.10 7.46 -21.94
N PRO A 99 -0.47 8.74 -21.92
CA PRO A 99 -1.87 9.20 -21.91
C PRO A 99 -2.74 8.63 -23.04
N PHE A 100 -2.18 8.08 -24.11
CA PHE A 100 -2.94 7.36 -25.13
C PHE A 100 -3.65 6.10 -24.60
N SER A 101 -3.09 5.38 -23.62
CA SER A 101 -3.79 4.24 -23.01
C SER A 101 -5.03 4.63 -22.23
N LEU A 102 -5.17 5.92 -21.91
CA LEU A 102 -6.35 6.48 -21.28
C LEU A 102 -7.51 6.73 -22.26
N LEU A 103 -7.22 6.69 -23.57
CA LEU A 103 -8.20 6.88 -24.66
C LEU A 103 -8.64 5.56 -25.27
N VAL A 104 -7.81 4.51 -25.19
CA VAL A 104 -8.24 3.16 -25.57
C VAL A 104 -9.23 2.70 -24.50
N GLU A 105 -10.43 2.30 -24.92
CA GLU A 105 -11.54 1.83 -24.08
C GLU A 105 -11.25 0.49 -23.37
N THR A 106 -10.02 0.25 -22.92
CA THR A 106 -9.73 -0.89 -22.05
C THR A 106 -10.27 -0.55 -20.66
N LYS A 107 -11.42 -1.14 -20.31
CA LYS A 107 -11.92 -1.21 -18.94
C LYS A 107 -11.27 -2.43 -18.25
N PRO A 108 -10.69 -2.27 -17.04
CA PRO A 108 -10.53 -1.05 -16.26
C PRO A 108 -9.38 -0.15 -16.77
N ARG A 109 -9.57 1.17 -16.66
CA ARG A 109 -8.56 2.16 -17.10
C ARG A 109 -7.36 2.14 -16.16
N PRO A 110 -6.14 1.86 -16.66
CA PRO A 110 -4.96 1.76 -15.81
C PRO A 110 -4.61 3.12 -15.18
N ALA A 111 -4.04 3.10 -13.99
CA ALA A 111 -3.47 4.31 -13.41
C ALA A 111 -2.32 4.85 -14.30
N PRO A 112 -2.06 6.17 -14.28
CA PRO A 112 -0.91 6.75 -15.00
C PRO A 112 0.43 6.11 -14.66
N ILE A 113 0.56 5.63 -13.42
CA ILE A 113 1.77 5.01 -12.90
C ILE A 113 1.37 3.65 -12.31
N SER A 114 2.11 2.61 -12.64
CA SER A 114 2.04 1.33 -11.92
C SER A 114 3.36 1.10 -11.20
N LEU A 115 3.30 0.79 -9.91
CA LEU A 115 4.44 0.47 -9.07
C LEU A 115 4.37 -1.01 -8.71
N SER A 116 5.34 -1.80 -9.15
CA SER A 116 5.54 -3.19 -8.72
C SER A 116 6.66 -3.26 -7.69
N LEU A 117 6.39 -3.82 -6.52
CA LEU A 117 7.36 -4.06 -5.46
C LEU A 117 7.58 -5.57 -5.28
N HIS A 118 8.85 -5.98 -5.26
CA HIS A 118 9.26 -7.35 -5.04
C HIS A 118 10.05 -7.49 -3.75
N ASP A 119 9.64 -8.46 -2.94
CA ASP A 119 10.19 -8.78 -1.60
C ASP A 119 10.33 -7.53 -0.72
N PHE A 120 9.20 -6.86 -0.48
CA PHE A 120 9.14 -5.70 0.40
C PHE A 120 9.15 -6.15 1.86
N CYS A 121 10.26 -5.97 2.57
CA CYS A 121 10.34 -6.30 3.99
C CYS A 121 10.40 -5.01 4.81
N LEU A 122 9.61 -4.92 5.87
CA LEU A 122 9.56 -3.78 6.78
C LEU A 122 9.63 -4.27 8.22
N ARG A 123 10.71 -3.90 8.91
CA ARG A 123 10.90 -4.14 10.33
C ARG A 123 10.72 -2.86 11.13
N ILE A 124 9.82 -2.91 12.10
CA ILE A 124 9.47 -1.80 12.98
C ILE A 124 9.85 -2.22 14.41
N PRO A 125 10.78 -1.52 15.08
CA PRO A 125 11.20 -1.89 16.43
C PRO A 125 10.06 -1.82 17.45
N SER A 126 9.17 -0.82 17.33
CA SER A 126 8.06 -0.63 18.27
C SER A 126 6.81 -0.12 17.57
N SER A 127 5.62 -0.59 18.00
CA SER A 127 4.32 -0.08 17.53
C SER A 127 4.19 1.44 17.66
N HIS A 128 4.81 2.06 18.67
CA HIS A 128 4.80 3.50 18.85
C HIS A 128 5.50 4.24 17.69
N ASN A 129 6.56 3.65 17.14
CA ASN A 129 7.37 4.25 16.06
C ASN A 129 6.84 3.88 14.67
N THR A 130 5.56 3.51 14.56
CA THR A 130 4.95 3.18 13.27
C THR A 130 5.00 4.39 12.35
N PRO A 131 5.54 4.25 11.13
CA PRO A 131 5.59 5.34 10.16
C PRO A 131 4.21 5.88 9.84
N SER A 132 4.07 7.20 9.75
CA SER A 132 2.78 7.86 9.49
C SER A 132 2.08 7.35 8.23
N TRP A 133 2.84 6.95 7.21
CA TRP A 133 2.27 6.38 5.99
C TRP A 133 1.67 4.99 6.19
N LEU A 134 2.28 4.18 7.04
CA LEU A 134 1.76 2.86 7.40
C LEU A 134 0.54 3.00 8.30
N VAL A 135 0.55 3.99 9.21
CA VAL A 135 -0.63 4.35 10.01
C VAL A 135 -1.80 4.75 9.10
N ALA A 136 -1.57 5.61 8.11
CA ALA A 136 -2.60 6.01 7.16
C ALA A 136 -3.12 4.83 6.31
N LEU A 137 -2.22 3.98 5.81
CA LEU A 137 -2.60 2.77 5.09
C LEU A 137 -3.46 1.85 5.95
N ARG A 138 -3.01 1.59 7.18
CA ARG A 138 -3.73 0.78 8.16
C ARG A 138 -5.13 1.33 8.41
N ARG A 139 -5.26 2.64 8.66
CA ARG A 139 -6.57 3.31 8.84
C ARG A 139 -7.48 3.11 7.62
N ASN A 140 -6.95 3.26 6.41
CA ASN A 140 -7.73 3.08 5.19
C ASN A 140 -8.22 1.63 5.04
N ILE A 141 -7.35 0.64 5.26
CA ILE A 141 -7.73 -0.77 5.17
C ILE A 141 -8.78 -1.10 6.24
N LEU A 142 -8.57 -0.67 7.49
CA LEU A 142 -9.53 -0.90 8.57
C LEU A 142 -10.88 -0.22 8.33
N TYR A 143 -10.87 1.02 7.87
CA TYR A 143 -12.08 1.72 7.48
C TYR A 143 -12.83 0.92 6.41
N THR A 144 -12.11 0.37 5.43
CA THR A 144 -12.68 -0.48 4.39
C THR A 144 -13.28 -1.77 4.96
N ILE A 145 -12.55 -2.47 5.82
CA ILE A 145 -13.03 -3.71 6.44
C ILE A 145 -14.31 -3.47 7.25
N LEU A 146 -14.39 -2.33 7.95
CA LEU A 146 -15.47 -2.05 8.89
C LEU A 146 -16.71 -1.41 8.25
N ASN A 147 -16.53 -0.60 7.20
CA ASN A 147 -17.62 0.21 6.63
C ASN A 147 -18.01 -0.18 5.20
N GLU A 148 -17.19 -0.98 4.52
CA GLU A 148 -17.33 -1.22 3.09
C GLU A 148 -17.53 -2.71 2.77
N GLU A 149 -17.58 -3.02 1.48
CA GLU A 149 -17.96 -4.32 0.97
C GLU A 149 -16.73 -5.22 0.76
N THR A 150 -16.74 -6.38 1.41
CA THR A 150 -15.87 -7.50 1.04
C THR A 150 -16.45 -8.16 -0.19
N GLN A 151 -15.81 -7.98 -1.35
CA GLN A 151 -16.30 -8.53 -2.63
C GLN A 151 -16.01 -10.02 -2.76
N ARG A 152 -14.90 -10.49 -2.18
CA ARG A 152 -14.48 -11.90 -2.21
C ARG A 152 -13.61 -12.23 -1.02
N LEU A 153 -13.80 -13.41 -0.46
CA LEU A 153 -12.96 -14.00 0.58
C LEU A 153 -13.11 -15.52 0.48
N ASP A 154 -12.09 -16.20 -0.03
CA ASP A 154 -12.19 -17.63 -0.33
C ASP A 154 -11.94 -18.48 0.92
N GLU A 155 -10.91 -18.12 1.70
CA GLU A 155 -10.56 -18.78 2.94
C GLU A 155 -10.33 -17.76 4.04
N PHE A 156 -10.84 -18.05 5.23
CA PHE A 156 -10.56 -17.30 6.44
C PHE A 156 -10.40 -18.28 7.60
N ARG A 157 -9.22 -18.28 8.23
CA ARG A 157 -8.90 -19.10 9.40
C ARG A 157 -8.29 -18.23 10.48
N LEU A 158 -8.89 -18.26 11.66
CA LEU A 158 -8.38 -17.65 12.86
C LEU A 158 -8.11 -18.75 13.89
N LYS A 159 -6.88 -18.84 14.39
CA LYS A 159 -6.47 -19.81 15.41
C LYS A 159 -5.92 -19.05 16.60
N ILE A 160 -6.50 -19.29 17.77
CA ILE A 160 -6.04 -18.76 19.05
C ILE A 160 -5.50 -19.93 19.86
N VAL A 161 -4.26 -19.83 20.31
CA VAL A 161 -3.59 -20.86 21.11
C VAL A 161 -3.08 -20.21 22.39
N PHE A 162 -3.39 -20.83 23.52
CA PHE A 162 -2.80 -20.53 24.81
C PHE A 162 -1.91 -21.70 25.19
N SER A 163 -0.63 -21.43 25.45
CA SER A 163 0.34 -22.47 25.79
C SER A 163 1.29 -21.97 26.86
N THR A 164 1.56 -22.81 27.85
CA THR A 164 2.71 -22.64 28.74
C THR A 164 3.99 -22.80 27.90
N LEU A 165 4.90 -21.82 27.93
CA LEU A 165 6.22 -21.99 27.31
C LEU A 165 7.00 -23.00 28.17
N THR A 166 6.86 -24.28 27.86
CA THR A 166 7.79 -25.29 28.38
C THR A 166 9.14 -25.06 27.71
N LEU A 167 10.13 -24.67 28.50
CA LEU A 167 11.53 -24.34 28.19
C LEU A 167 12.33 -25.37 27.34
N GLN A 168 11.71 -26.43 26.83
CA GLN A 168 12.37 -27.48 26.08
C GLN A 168 13.00 -27.02 24.75
N GLN A 169 12.67 -25.84 24.23
CA GLN A 169 13.35 -25.27 23.04
C GLN A 169 14.59 -24.41 23.34
N GLN A 170 14.90 -24.10 24.61
CA GLN A 170 16.11 -23.33 24.97
C GLN A 170 17.29 -24.21 25.40
N GLN A 171 17.11 -25.53 25.53
CA GLN A 171 18.17 -26.44 25.99
C GLN A 171 19.30 -26.71 24.98
N SER A 172 19.29 -26.10 23.78
CA SER A 172 20.43 -26.24 22.85
C SER A 172 21.57 -25.25 23.10
N ASN A 173 21.44 -24.29 24.02
CA ASN A 173 22.55 -23.40 24.41
C ASN A 173 22.74 -23.41 25.92
N GLN A 174 23.63 -24.30 26.34
CA GLN A 174 24.12 -24.54 27.70
C GLN A 174 24.62 -23.26 28.38
N ASN A 175 24.19 -23.01 29.62
CA ASN A 175 25.05 -23.20 30.80
C ASN A 175 24.26 -22.92 32.09
N GLU A 176 24.51 -23.82 33.04
CA GLU A 176 23.82 -24.00 34.31
C GLU A 176 24.03 -22.80 35.25
N GLY A 177 22.92 -22.23 35.72
CA GLY A 177 22.90 -21.06 36.59
C GLY A 177 21.50 -20.75 37.11
N GLN A 178 20.88 -21.81 37.65
CA GLN A 178 19.60 -21.93 38.32
C GLN A 178 19.09 -20.66 39.04
N SER A 179 18.17 -19.96 38.39
CA SER A 179 17.10 -19.22 39.06
C SER A 179 15.78 -19.83 38.59
N SER A 180 14.83 -20.00 39.50
CA SER A 180 13.51 -20.59 39.24
C SER A 180 12.81 -19.83 38.11
N GLU A 181 12.93 -20.35 36.88
CA GLU A 181 12.39 -19.74 35.68
C GLU A 181 10.86 -19.73 35.78
N ASP A 182 10.32 -18.52 35.92
CA ASP A 182 8.92 -18.20 35.69
C ASP A 182 8.45 -18.87 34.39
N VAL A 183 7.57 -19.87 34.52
CA VAL A 183 6.86 -20.44 33.37
C VAL A 183 6.09 -19.28 32.73
N LYS A 184 6.54 -18.83 31.57
CA LYS A 184 5.88 -17.76 30.83
C LYS A 184 4.75 -18.37 30.01
N ASP A 185 3.53 -18.02 30.33
CA ASP A 185 2.42 -18.33 29.45
C ASP A 185 2.56 -17.48 28.17
N GLU A 186 2.36 -18.10 27.00
CA GLU A 186 2.28 -17.46 25.69
C GLU A 186 0.84 -17.57 25.17
N SER A 187 0.33 -16.45 24.66
CA SER A 187 -0.86 -16.39 23.80
C SER A 187 -0.42 -16.16 22.37
N ARG A 188 -0.99 -16.93 21.44
CA ARG A 188 -0.67 -16.86 20.01
C ARG A 188 -1.96 -16.78 19.21
N ILE A 189 -2.12 -15.68 18.48
CA ILE A 189 -3.22 -15.48 17.54
C ILE A 189 -2.64 -15.57 16.14
N THR A 190 -3.12 -16.52 15.35
CA THR A 190 -2.71 -16.72 13.96
C THR A 190 -3.92 -16.51 13.06
N HIS A 191 -3.78 -15.64 12.08
CA HIS A 191 -4.79 -15.36 11.07
C HIS A 191 -4.25 -15.78 9.70
N HIS A 192 -5.10 -16.42 8.90
CA HIS A 192 -4.82 -16.77 7.53
C HIS A 192 -6.04 -16.45 6.67
N SER A 193 -5.84 -15.76 5.55
CA SER A 193 -6.87 -15.58 4.53
C SER A 193 -6.31 -15.68 3.12
N SER A 194 -7.17 -15.99 2.16
CA SER A 194 -6.82 -16.10 0.74
C SER A 194 -7.86 -15.42 -0.15
N GLN A 195 -7.38 -14.88 -1.28
CA GLN A 195 -8.17 -14.17 -2.29
C GLN A 195 -9.10 -13.09 -1.69
N TRP A 196 -8.60 -12.34 -0.71
CA TRP A 196 -9.39 -11.34 -0.01
C TRP A 196 -9.44 -10.05 -0.82
N HIS A 197 -10.62 -9.71 -1.32
CA HIS A 197 -10.89 -8.51 -2.10
C HIS A 197 -11.81 -7.59 -1.32
N ILE A 198 -11.34 -6.37 -1.06
CA ILE A 198 -12.10 -5.35 -0.33
C ILE A 198 -12.14 -4.07 -1.15
N HIS A 199 -13.33 -3.55 -1.36
CA HIS A 199 -13.53 -2.33 -2.13
C HIS A 199 -13.78 -1.15 -1.20
N ASN A 200 -12.92 -0.14 -1.26
CA ASN A 200 -13.10 1.10 -0.53
C ASN A 200 -13.82 2.11 -1.42
N ARG A 201 -15.10 2.36 -1.16
CA ARG A 201 -15.93 3.28 -1.95
C ARG A 201 -15.48 4.73 -1.74
N ALA A 202 -15.05 5.10 -0.53
CA ALA A 202 -14.56 6.46 -0.26
C ALA A 202 -13.35 6.86 -1.14
N THR A 203 -12.41 5.93 -1.35
CA THR A 203 -11.19 6.14 -2.14
C THR A 203 -11.29 5.57 -3.57
N PHE A 204 -12.35 4.82 -3.88
CA PHE A 204 -12.56 4.08 -5.13
C PHE A 204 -11.37 3.18 -5.46
N ARG A 205 -10.91 2.43 -4.46
CA ARG A 205 -9.79 1.50 -4.60
C ARG A 205 -10.20 0.10 -4.23
N LEU A 206 -9.79 -0.84 -5.06
CA LEU A 206 -9.90 -2.26 -4.80
C LEU A 206 -8.58 -2.75 -4.21
N TYR A 207 -8.64 -3.22 -2.98
CA TYR A 207 -7.54 -3.90 -2.31
C TYR A 207 -7.72 -5.40 -2.49
N ARG A 208 -6.75 -6.06 -3.13
CA ARG A 208 -6.72 -7.50 -3.32
C ARG A 208 -5.51 -8.07 -2.60
N PHE A 209 -5.73 -9.13 -1.85
CA PHE A 209 -4.69 -9.90 -1.18
C PHE A 209 -4.81 -11.33 -1.66
N GLY A 210 -3.85 -11.81 -2.46
CA GLY A 210 -3.84 -13.20 -2.90
C GLY A 210 -3.72 -14.16 -1.72
N ARG A 211 -2.79 -13.88 -0.80
CA ARG A 211 -2.66 -14.58 0.48
C ARG A 211 -2.26 -13.61 1.59
N LEU A 212 -2.88 -13.74 2.75
CA LEU A 212 -2.54 -12.99 3.94
C LEU A 212 -2.31 -13.96 5.10
N ALA A 213 -1.20 -13.81 5.80
CA ALA A 213 -0.90 -14.55 7.02
C ALA A 213 -0.41 -13.56 8.07
N ALA A 214 -1.03 -13.56 9.23
CA ALA A 214 -0.63 -12.72 10.35
C ALA A 214 -0.47 -13.56 11.60
N GLN A 215 0.52 -13.24 12.43
CA GLN A 215 0.73 -13.88 13.71
C GLN A 215 1.06 -12.83 14.75
N LEU A 216 0.27 -12.81 15.83
CA LEU A 216 0.53 -12.07 17.05
C LEU A 216 0.95 -13.06 18.13
N ARG A 217 2.09 -12.84 18.75
CA ARG A 217 2.58 -13.61 19.92
C ARG A 217 2.72 -12.65 21.09
N ARG A 218 2.12 -12.96 22.23
CA ARG A 218 2.18 -12.13 23.45
C ARG A 218 2.36 -13.00 24.67
N THR A 219 3.24 -12.60 25.58
CA THR A 219 3.37 -13.19 26.92
C THR A 219 2.31 -12.61 27.84
N TRP A 220 1.75 -13.42 28.74
CA TRP A 220 0.66 -12.94 29.62
C TRP A 220 1.13 -11.89 30.64
N LYS A 221 2.40 -11.92 31.03
CA LYS A 221 2.98 -10.97 32.00
C LYS A 221 3.37 -9.62 31.36
N ASP A 222 3.64 -9.60 30.05
CA ASP A 222 4.10 -8.40 29.37
C ASP A 222 3.01 -7.88 28.42
N ASP A 223 2.76 -6.57 28.44
CA ASP A 223 1.86 -5.94 27.47
C ASP A 223 2.47 -5.84 26.06
N THR A 224 3.71 -6.30 25.90
CA THR A 224 4.44 -6.30 24.64
C THR A 224 4.40 -7.68 24.00
N GLY A 225 4.10 -7.70 22.71
CA GLY A 225 4.15 -8.89 21.88
C GLY A 225 5.06 -8.71 20.67
N THR A 226 5.18 -9.76 19.86
CA THR A 226 5.73 -9.67 18.50
C THR A 226 4.58 -9.83 17.51
N PHE A 227 4.61 -9.06 16.43
CA PHE A 227 3.62 -9.18 15.36
C PHE A 227 4.33 -9.37 14.03
N ALA A 228 3.93 -10.38 13.27
CA ALA A 228 4.43 -10.62 11.93
C ALA A 228 3.24 -10.71 10.97
N LEU A 229 3.36 -10.06 9.82
CA LEU A 229 2.39 -10.07 8.74
C LEU A 229 3.13 -10.39 7.44
N VAL A 230 2.69 -11.42 6.75
CA VAL A 230 3.14 -11.80 5.42
C VAL A 230 1.95 -11.67 4.49
N ALA A 231 2.08 -10.83 3.47
CA ALA A 231 1.07 -10.63 2.45
C ALA A 231 1.67 -10.92 1.07
N GLU A 232 1.06 -11.82 0.32
CA GLU A 232 1.49 -12.23 -1.02
C GLU A 232 0.47 -11.78 -2.06
N ASP A 233 0.96 -11.41 -3.25
CA ASP A 233 0.16 -11.01 -4.39
C ASP A 233 -0.86 -9.91 -4.04
N CYS A 234 -0.35 -8.80 -3.51
CA CYS A 234 -1.15 -7.64 -3.12
C CYS A 234 -1.35 -6.70 -4.31
N HIS A 235 -2.59 -6.35 -4.63
CA HIS A 235 -2.91 -5.37 -5.66
C HIS A 235 -3.79 -4.27 -5.09
N TRP A 236 -3.35 -3.03 -5.19
CA TRP A 236 -4.13 -1.85 -4.85
C TRP A 236 -4.39 -1.08 -6.12
N THR A 237 -5.49 -1.43 -6.76
CA THR A 237 -5.87 -0.90 -8.07
C THR A 237 -6.99 0.11 -7.93
N ARG A 238 -6.94 1.16 -8.74
CA ARG A 238 -8.06 2.09 -8.84
C ARG A 238 -9.28 1.39 -9.45
N HIS A 239 -10.41 1.48 -8.78
CA HIS A 239 -11.70 1.07 -9.34
C HIS A 239 -12.33 2.26 -10.08
N SER A 240 -12.85 2.02 -11.28
CA SER A 240 -13.37 3.09 -12.13
C SER A 240 -14.71 3.61 -11.60
N ARG A 241 -14.78 4.87 -11.17
CA ARG A 241 -16.03 5.56 -10.77
C ARG A 241 -17.14 5.51 -11.82
N PHE A 242 -16.79 5.29 -13.10
CA PHE A 242 -17.68 5.50 -14.24
C PHE A 242 -18.29 4.21 -14.80
N GLU A 243 -18.04 3.05 -14.20
CA GLU A 243 -18.59 1.79 -14.73
C GLU A 243 -20.08 1.63 -14.49
N GLU A 244 -20.66 2.26 -13.46
CA GLU A 244 -22.05 1.98 -13.09
C GLU A 244 -23.08 2.84 -13.82
N ASN A 245 -22.73 4.08 -14.23
CA ASN A 245 -23.70 5.04 -14.78
C ASN A 245 -23.51 5.43 -16.26
N ASP A 246 -22.38 5.10 -16.89
CA ASP A 246 -22.01 5.71 -18.20
C ASP A 246 -21.91 4.71 -19.37
N ILE A 247 -22.31 3.45 -19.18
CA ILE A 247 -22.22 2.41 -20.23
C ILE A 247 -23.19 2.64 -21.40
N GLN A 248 -24.25 3.45 -21.25
CA GLN A 248 -25.26 3.56 -22.30
C GLN A 248 -25.13 4.73 -23.28
N SER A 249 -24.31 5.77 -23.03
CA SER A 249 -24.55 7.04 -23.75
C SER A 249 -23.52 7.52 -24.78
N LYS A 250 -22.30 6.97 -24.89
CA LYS A 250 -21.29 7.55 -25.81
C LYS A 250 -20.34 6.54 -26.47
N GLN A 251 -20.90 5.60 -27.23
CA GLN A 251 -20.16 4.94 -28.30
C GLN A 251 -20.33 5.75 -29.60
N LEU A 252 -19.27 6.37 -30.13
CA LEU A 252 -18.83 6.20 -31.53
C LEU A 252 -17.89 7.25 -32.14
N PHE A 253 -17.62 8.40 -31.53
CA PHE A 253 -16.67 9.35 -32.15
C PHE A 253 -15.73 9.98 -31.13
N ILE A 254 -14.57 9.35 -30.92
CA ILE A 254 -13.42 10.00 -30.31
C ILE A 254 -12.87 10.95 -31.38
N HIS A 255 -13.32 12.21 -31.37
CA HIS A 255 -12.77 13.22 -32.26
C HIS A 255 -11.30 13.48 -31.90
N LEU A 256 -10.48 13.90 -32.87
CA LEU A 256 -9.10 14.37 -32.63
C LEU A 256 -9.03 15.42 -31.50
N THR A 257 -10.11 16.17 -31.28
CA THR A 257 -10.27 17.14 -30.20
C THR A 257 -10.24 16.51 -28.81
N ASP A 258 -10.72 15.27 -28.65
CA ASP A 258 -10.70 14.57 -27.37
C ASP A 258 -9.31 14.02 -27.06
N PHE A 259 -8.57 13.59 -28.09
CA PHE A 259 -7.16 13.21 -27.94
C PHE A 259 -6.33 14.40 -27.46
N THR A 260 -6.40 15.53 -28.17
CA THR A 260 -5.63 16.73 -27.80
C THR A 260 -6.05 17.26 -26.45
N ARG A 261 -7.36 17.29 -26.14
CA ARG A 261 -7.86 17.65 -24.81
C ARG A 261 -7.36 16.70 -23.72
N ALA A 262 -7.34 15.39 -23.96
CA ALA A 262 -6.82 14.40 -23.01
C ALA A 262 -5.32 14.60 -22.77
N MET A 263 -4.53 14.78 -23.83
CA MET A 263 -3.10 15.08 -23.76
C MET A 263 -2.81 16.37 -22.99
N ILE A 264 -3.50 17.46 -23.33
CA ILE A 264 -3.36 18.74 -22.64
C ILE A 264 -3.75 18.59 -21.17
N SER A 265 -4.88 17.93 -20.88
CA SER A 265 -5.31 17.71 -19.50
C SER A 265 -4.28 16.89 -18.71
N TYR A 266 -3.63 15.92 -19.34
CA TYR A 266 -2.60 15.09 -18.71
C TYR A 266 -1.33 15.90 -18.42
N ILE A 267 -0.82 16.63 -19.43
CA ILE A 267 0.35 17.50 -19.29
C ILE A 267 0.10 18.57 -18.24
N MET A 268 -1.09 19.18 -18.21
CA MET A 268 -1.43 20.21 -17.22
C MET A 268 -1.64 19.64 -15.81
N ARG A 269 -2.07 18.38 -15.69
CA ARG A 269 -2.25 17.71 -14.39
C ARG A 269 -0.95 17.24 -13.77
N ILE A 270 0.04 16.80 -14.56
CA ILE A 270 1.31 16.29 -14.02
C ILE A 270 2.00 17.29 -13.07
N PRO A 271 2.22 18.58 -13.43
CA PRO A 271 2.87 19.53 -12.53
C PRO A 271 2.07 19.77 -11.25
N ALA A 272 0.74 19.84 -11.34
CA ALA A 272 -0.13 19.99 -10.17
C ALA A 272 0.01 18.78 -9.24
N VAL A 273 -0.04 17.58 -9.82
CA VAL A 273 0.17 16.30 -9.13
C VAL A 273 1.55 16.22 -8.47
N LEU A 274 2.62 16.51 -9.21
CA LEU A 274 4.00 16.51 -8.70
C LEU A 274 4.18 17.56 -7.60
N SER A 275 3.54 18.73 -7.74
CA SER A 275 3.54 19.77 -6.71
C SER A 275 2.81 19.32 -5.45
N THR A 276 1.67 18.63 -5.58
CA THR A 276 0.96 18.06 -4.43
C THR A 276 1.76 16.95 -3.75
N LEU A 277 2.38 16.07 -4.54
CA LEU A 277 3.33 15.04 -4.08
C LEU A 277 4.48 15.64 -3.28
N TYR A 278 5.06 16.73 -3.78
CA TYR A 278 6.19 17.40 -3.14
C TYR A 278 5.78 18.16 -1.88
N LYS A 279 4.65 18.90 -1.92
CA LYS A 279 4.21 19.76 -0.80
C LYS A 279 3.55 18.98 0.33
N CYS A 280 2.86 17.89 0.03
CA CYS A 280 2.10 17.13 1.01
C CYS A 280 2.37 15.62 0.89
N PRO A 281 3.58 15.15 1.24
CA PRO A 281 3.85 13.72 1.31
C PRO A 281 2.93 12.99 2.31
N SER A 282 2.38 13.72 3.28
CA SER A 282 1.40 13.20 4.25
C SER A 282 0.00 12.99 3.66
N SER A 283 -0.34 13.64 2.53
CA SER A 283 -1.62 13.42 1.84
C SER A 283 -1.50 12.20 0.92
N ILE A 284 -1.36 11.03 1.54
CA ILE A 284 -1.32 9.73 0.87
C ILE A 284 -2.53 9.52 -0.03
N TYR A 285 -3.66 10.16 0.29
CA TYR A 285 -4.87 10.17 -0.52
C TYR A 285 -4.64 10.71 -1.95
N SER A 286 -3.83 11.76 -2.12
CA SER A 286 -3.59 12.36 -3.44
C SER A 286 -2.69 11.50 -4.32
N VAL A 287 -1.63 10.94 -3.74
CA VAL A 287 -0.67 10.05 -4.45
C VAL A 287 -1.33 8.75 -4.86
N SER A 288 -2.17 8.22 -3.97
CA SER A 288 -2.92 6.99 -4.16
C SER A 288 -3.80 7.01 -5.41
N TYR A 289 -4.32 8.17 -5.83
CA TYR A 289 -5.18 8.21 -7.01
C TYR A 289 -4.44 7.92 -8.34
N LEU A 290 -3.12 8.06 -8.36
CA LEU A 290 -2.32 8.07 -9.58
C LEU A 290 -1.46 6.83 -9.77
N VAL A 291 -1.33 6.04 -8.72
CA VAL A 291 -0.43 4.90 -8.67
C VAL A 291 -1.26 3.66 -8.36
N ASP A 292 -1.27 2.72 -9.30
CA ASP A 292 -1.65 1.34 -9.00
C ASP A 292 -0.43 0.66 -8.38
N ILE A 293 -0.63 -0.03 -7.25
CA ILE A 293 0.46 -0.65 -6.51
C ILE A 293 0.26 -2.16 -6.55
N HIS A 294 1.27 -2.86 -7.05
CA HIS A 294 1.39 -4.30 -7.02
C HIS A 294 2.54 -4.68 -6.11
N ILE A 295 2.32 -5.58 -5.16
CA ILE A 295 3.36 -6.07 -4.27
C ILE A 295 3.32 -7.59 -4.27
N SER A 296 4.35 -8.22 -4.85
CA SER A 296 4.39 -9.68 -4.97
C SER A 296 4.49 -10.35 -3.60
N ARG A 297 5.30 -9.80 -2.69
CA ARG A 297 5.41 -10.24 -1.30
C ARG A 297 5.78 -9.08 -0.39
N THR A 298 5.09 -9.00 0.74
CA THR A 298 5.30 -8.02 1.81
C THR A 298 5.44 -8.72 3.15
N ASP A 299 6.58 -8.54 3.82
CA ASP A 299 6.85 -9.09 5.14
C ASP A 299 7.00 -7.92 6.13
N ILE A 300 6.00 -7.71 6.98
CA ILE A 300 6.00 -6.64 8.02
C ILE A 300 6.18 -7.30 9.39
N THR A 301 7.22 -6.90 10.12
CA THR A 301 7.51 -7.42 11.46
C THR A 301 7.63 -6.30 12.47
N PHE A 302 6.96 -6.46 13.61
CA PHE A 302 7.09 -5.61 14.78
C PHE A 302 7.79 -6.39 15.89
N ASP A 303 8.90 -5.85 16.38
CA ASP A 303 9.68 -6.47 17.46
C ASP A 303 8.96 -6.29 18.81
N CYS A 304 8.45 -5.08 19.07
CA CYS A 304 7.65 -4.75 20.24
C CYS A 304 6.30 -4.19 19.80
N PHE A 305 5.28 -5.03 19.72
CA PHE A 305 3.91 -4.68 19.36
C PHE A 305 3.03 -4.60 20.61
N ASN A 306 2.51 -3.41 20.91
CA ASN A 306 1.50 -3.21 21.93
C ASN A 306 0.10 -3.16 21.30
N LEU A 307 -0.85 -3.90 21.87
CA LEU A 307 -2.25 -3.87 21.44
C LEU A 307 -2.91 -2.53 21.80
N SER A 308 -2.50 -1.86 22.88
CA SER A 308 -3.07 -0.55 23.24
C SER A 308 -2.70 0.54 22.22
N ASP A 309 -1.53 0.42 21.59
CA ASP A 309 -1.10 1.29 20.48
C ASP A 309 -1.82 0.96 19.16
N ALA A 310 -2.50 -0.19 19.11
CA ALA A 310 -3.24 -0.62 17.95
C ALA A 310 -4.53 0.21 17.84
N GLU A 311 -4.39 1.38 17.23
CA GLU A 311 -5.48 2.21 16.72
C GLU A 311 -6.68 1.44 16.13
N PRO A 312 -6.51 0.30 15.42
CA PRO A 312 -7.62 -0.58 15.05
C PRO A 312 -8.60 -0.94 16.16
N LEU A 313 -8.11 -1.23 17.37
CA LEU A 313 -8.99 -1.56 18.50
C LEU A 313 -9.78 -0.33 18.92
N ARG A 314 -9.15 0.84 18.96
CA ARG A 314 -9.83 2.09 19.31
C ARG A 314 -10.88 2.47 18.27
N HIS A 315 -10.52 2.47 16.98
CA HIS A 315 -11.48 2.80 15.91
C HIS A 315 -12.55 1.73 15.74
N GLY A 316 -12.21 0.46 15.90
CA GLY A 316 -13.15 -0.65 15.90
C GLY A 316 -14.16 -0.52 17.04
N ALA A 317 -13.70 -0.22 18.26
CA ALA A 317 -14.55 0.03 19.41
C ALA A 317 -15.43 1.28 19.21
N GLU A 318 -14.88 2.36 18.66
CA GLU A 318 -15.65 3.58 18.34
C GLU A 318 -16.74 3.32 17.29
N LEU A 319 -16.44 2.58 16.22
CA LEU A 319 -17.40 2.21 15.18
C LEU A 319 -18.45 1.22 15.71
N PHE A 320 -18.02 0.20 16.46
CA PHE A 320 -18.93 -0.72 17.13
C PHE A 320 -19.88 0.02 18.07
N ARG A 321 -19.37 0.99 18.84
CA ARG A 321 -20.18 1.84 19.70
C ARG A 321 -21.20 2.67 18.91
N ARG A 322 -20.79 3.31 17.80
CA ARG A 322 -21.71 4.09 16.95
C ARG A 322 -22.81 3.22 16.33
N ASN A 323 -22.45 2.06 15.80
CA ASN A 323 -23.43 1.14 15.20
C ASN A 323 -24.40 0.60 16.26
N LEU A 324 -23.90 0.30 17.47
CA LEU A 324 -24.77 -0.06 18.58
C LEU A 324 -25.70 1.07 18.99
N ASP A 325 -25.25 2.33 19.04
CA ASP A 325 -26.12 3.47 19.37
C ASP A 325 -27.22 3.67 18.30
N GLU A 326 -26.88 3.47 17.02
CA GLU A 326 -27.85 3.49 15.90
C GLU A 326 -28.86 2.34 15.99
N ASP A 327 -28.40 1.11 16.24
CA ASP A 327 -29.27 -0.05 16.39
C ASP A 327 -30.10 0.02 17.69
N ILE A 328 -29.54 0.49 18.81
CA ILE A 328 -30.28 0.69 20.07
C ILE A 328 -31.39 1.71 19.86
N SER A 329 -31.20 2.73 19.01
CA SER A 329 -32.30 3.64 18.67
C SER A 329 -33.47 2.93 17.96
N ILE A 330 -33.17 1.92 17.14
CA ILE A 330 -34.15 1.07 16.44
C ILE A 330 -34.76 0.01 17.38
N TRP A 331 -34.00 -0.50 18.36
CA TRP A 331 -34.39 -1.57 19.29
C TRP A 331 -34.89 -1.10 20.66
N SER A 332 -34.85 0.21 20.95
CA SER A 332 -35.35 0.84 22.19
C SER A 332 -36.83 0.58 22.52
N GLY A 333 -37.55 -0.08 21.61
CA GLY A 333 -38.88 -0.63 21.85
C GLY A 333 -38.94 -2.04 22.47
N PHE A 334 -37.84 -2.80 22.58
CA PHE A 334 -37.95 -4.26 22.86
C PHE A 334 -36.97 -4.91 23.86
N VAL A 335 -35.81 -4.34 24.21
CA VAL A 335 -34.87 -5.01 25.15
C VAL A 335 -34.20 -4.03 26.12
N SER A 336 -34.10 -4.41 27.40
CA SER A 336 -33.59 -3.54 28.46
C SER A 336 -32.08 -3.27 28.39
N ASP A 337 -31.72 -1.99 28.41
CA ASP A 337 -30.39 -1.38 28.20
C ASP A 337 -29.21 -1.87 29.07
N ARG A 338 -29.46 -2.69 30.09
CA ARG A 338 -28.47 -2.94 31.15
C ARG A 338 -27.42 -4.00 30.81
N TRP A 339 -27.75 -4.94 29.93
CA TRP A 339 -26.85 -6.06 29.60
C TRP A 339 -25.80 -5.67 28.55
N VAL A 340 -26.23 -4.91 27.53
CA VAL A 340 -25.38 -4.44 26.44
C VAL A 340 -24.32 -3.45 26.96
N SER A 341 -24.70 -2.52 27.85
CA SER A 341 -23.74 -1.55 28.39
C SER A 341 -22.66 -2.20 29.28
N ASN A 342 -23.01 -3.26 30.02
CA ASN A 342 -22.05 -4.01 30.85
C ASN A 342 -21.08 -4.84 30.00
N LEU A 343 -21.52 -5.43 28.89
CA LEU A 343 -20.66 -6.17 27.97
C LEU A 343 -19.63 -5.24 27.29
N ILE A 344 -20.07 -4.04 26.87
CA ILE A 344 -19.22 -3.03 26.24
C ILE A 344 -18.21 -2.46 27.24
N SER A 345 -18.65 -2.20 28.48
CA SER A 345 -17.79 -1.77 29.59
C SER A 345 -16.69 -2.80 29.89
N ALA A 346 -17.02 -4.09 29.85
CA ALA A 346 -16.06 -5.17 30.05
C ALA A 346 -15.07 -5.29 28.88
N ALA A 347 -15.55 -5.16 27.63
CA ALA A 347 -14.72 -5.24 26.43
C ALA A 347 -13.75 -4.05 26.28
N MET A 348 -14.10 -2.86 26.79
CA MET A 348 -13.21 -1.68 26.78
C MET A 348 -12.18 -1.65 27.91
N ARG A 349 -12.29 -2.55 28.90
CA ARG A 349 -11.29 -2.71 29.98
C ARG A 349 -10.23 -3.77 29.67
N LEU A 350 -10.40 -4.51 28.58
CA LEU A 350 -9.44 -5.45 27.99
C LEU A 350 -8.68 -4.74 26.87
#